data_AF-A0A956B6F2-F1
#
_entry.id   AF-A0A956B6F2-F1
#
_cell.length_a   1.000
_cell.length_b   1.000
_cell.length_c   1.000
_cell.angle_alpha   90.00
_cell.angle_beta   90.00
_cell.angle_gamma   90.00
#
_symmetry.space_group_name_H-M   'P 1'
#
loop_
_entity.id
_entity.type
_entity.pdbx_description
1 polymer ?
#
loop_
_entity_poly.entity_id
_entity_poly.type
_entity_poly.pdbx_seq_one_letter_code
_entity_poly.pdbx_strand_id
1 'polypeptide(L)'
;MCRACGTAISREDAVFSAAEGGAVGVYANPGGWLRRVVTVRWAENLRLVGEPTEEFTWFPGFAWRVAECGGCGQHLGWRYDATGAGAAFYGLLVAAVARG
;
A
#
# COMPACT_ATOMS: atom_id res chain seq x y z
N MET A 1 1.68 5.21 11.41
CA MET A 1 2.28 4.04 12.10
C MET A 1 1.53 2.76 11.80
N CYS A 2 2.14 1.60 12.02
CA CYS A 2 1.47 0.30 12.09
C CYS A 2 0.53 0.30 13.31
N ARG A 3 -0.74 -0.05 13.10
CA ARG A 3 -1.72 -0.08 14.19
C ARG A 3 -1.45 -1.17 15.22
N ALA A 4 -0.82 -2.27 14.82
CA ALA A 4 -0.61 -3.43 15.68
C ALA A 4 0.53 -3.24 16.70
N CYS A 5 1.63 -2.58 16.30
CA CYS A 5 2.83 -2.47 17.13
C CYS A 5 3.40 -1.06 17.26
N GLY A 6 2.80 -0.06 16.62
CA GLY A 6 3.26 1.33 16.70
C GLY A 6 4.48 1.67 15.83
N THR A 7 5.08 0.73 15.10
CA THR A 7 6.21 1.01 14.19
C THR A 7 5.88 2.13 13.21
N ALA A 8 6.77 3.10 13.05
CA ALA A 8 6.60 4.17 12.06
C ALA A 8 6.59 3.59 10.63
N ILE A 9 5.66 4.04 9.78
CA ILE A 9 5.48 3.46 8.43
C ILE A 9 5.54 4.53 7.34
N SER A 10 4.86 5.65 7.52
CA SER A 10 4.83 6.76 6.57
C SER A 10 4.33 8.01 7.30
N ARG A 11 4.27 9.13 6.60
CA ARG A 11 3.82 10.44 7.08
C ARG A 11 2.68 10.98 6.23
N GLU A 12 2.01 12.00 6.75
CA GLU A 12 0.87 12.62 6.08
C GLU A 12 1.25 13.39 4.83
N ASP A 13 2.44 13.99 4.80
CA ASP A 13 3.01 14.67 3.64
C ASP A 13 3.32 13.72 2.47
N ALA A 14 3.39 12.41 2.74
CA ALA A 14 3.55 11.38 1.72
C ALA A 14 2.24 11.03 1.02
N VAL A 15 1.09 11.41 1.56
CA VAL A 15 -0.22 11.05 1.01
C VAL A 15 -0.43 11.76 -0.33
N PHE A 16 -0.85 11.00 -1.35
CA PHE A 16 -1.12 11.54 -2.69
C PHE A 16 -2.20 10.72 -3.39
N SER A 17 -2.81 11.28 -4.44
CA SER A 17 -3.81 10.58 -5.27
C SER A 17 -3.15 9.81 -6.40
N ALA A 18 -3.17 8.48 -6.35
CA ALA A 18 -2.68 7.63 -7.44
C ALA A 18 -3.76 7.30 -8.49
N ALA A 19 -5.04 7.54 -8.18
CA ALA A 19 -6.18 7.33 -9.06
C ALA A 19 -7.16 8.51 -8.96
N GLU A 20 -8.10 8.58 -9.90
CA GLU A 20 -9.23 9.51 -9.80
C GLU A 20 -10.06 9.22 -8.54
N GLY A 21 -10.56 10.27 -7.88
CA GLY A 21 -11.33 10.15 -6.63
C GLY A 21 -10.53 10.38 -5.34
N GLY A 22 -9.22 10.60 -5.43
CA GLY A 22 -8.38 11.08 -4.32
C GLY A 22 -7.37 10.05 -3.80
N ALA A 23 -6.76 10.37 -2.66
CA ALA A 23 -5.71 9.54 -2.05
C ALA A 23 -6.23 8.29 -1.34
N VAL A 24 -7.55 8.16 -1.13
CA VAL A 24 -8.17 7.01 -0.49
C VAL A 24 -9.22 6.42 -1.42
N GLY A 25 -9.06 5.13 -1.75
CA GLY A 25 -9.99 4.37 -2.58
C GLY A 25 -10.53 3.13 -1.88
N VAL A 26 -11.62 2.57 -2.41
CA VAL A 26 -12.16 1.26 -2.03
C VAL A 26 -11.96 0.31 -3.20
N TYR A 27 -11.27 -0.80 -2.97
CA TYR A 27 -10.93 -1.76 -4.01
C TYR A 27 -11.38 -3.17 -3.63
N ALA A 28 -11.90 -3.92 -4.60
CA ALA A 28 -12.24 -5.32 -4.40
C ALA A 28 -11.03 -6.19 -4.75
N ASN A 29 -10.70 -7.16 -3.90
CA ASN A 29 -9.78 -8.24 -4.28
C ASN A 29 -10.56 -9.39 -4.96
N PRO A 30 -9.88 -10.33 -5.65
CA PRO A 30 -10.54 -11.46 -6.33
C PRO A 30 -11.39 -12.35 -5.42
N GLY A 31 -11.10 -12.35 -4.11
CA GLY A 31 -11.91 -13.05 -3.11
C GLY A 31 -13.21 -12.33 -2.71
N GLY A 32 -13.53 -11.19 -3.33
CA GLY A 32 -14.74 -10.40 -3.07
C GLY A 32 -14.65 -9.45 -1.87
N TRP A 33 -13.47 -9.29 -1.26
CA TRP A 33 -13.30 -8.43 -0.09
C TRP A 33 -13.01 -7.00 -0.50
N LEU A 34 -13.81 -6.05 0.01
CA LEU A 34 -13.56 -4.62 -0.14
C LEU A 34 -12.48 -4.15 0.83
N ARG A 35 -11.48 -3.43 0.31
CA ARG A 35 -10.36 -2.87 1.06
C ARG A 35 -10.30 -1.37 0.86
N ARG A 36 -10.32 -0.63 1.99
CA ARG A 36 -10.03 0.81 1.99
C ARG A 36 -8.52 1.01 2.02
N VAL A 37 -7.99 1.66 0.99
CA VAL A 37 -6.56 1.82 0.76
C VAL A 37 -6.23 3.30 0.62
N VAL A 38 -5.20 3.74 1.33
CA VAL A 38 -4.60 5.08 1.17
C VAL A 38 -3.30 4.96 0.38
N THR A 39 -3.07 5.85 -0.58
CA THR A 39 -1.86 5.88 -1.38
C THR A 39 -0.84 6.88 -0.85
N VAL A 40 0.39 6.41 -0.66
CA VAL A 40 1.52 7.21 -0.16
C VAL A 40 2.74 7.07 -1.06
N ARG A 41 3.49 8.16 -1.25
CA ARG A 41 4.68 8.22 -2.12
C ARG A 41 5.82 7.37 -1.59
N TRP A 42 5.93 7.26 -0.27
CA TRP A 42 6.97 6.50 0.38
C TRP A 42 6.45 5.87 1.67
N ALA A 43 7.05 4.73 2.02
CA ALA A 43 6.85 4.04 3.29
C ALA A 43 8.14 3.31 3.68
N GLU A 44 8.37 3.18 4.98
CA GLU A 44 9.56 2.63 5.61
C GLU A 44 9.20 1.56 6.65
N ASN A 45 10.21 0.84 7.15
CA ASN A 45 10.03 -0.26 8.11
C ASN A 45 9.05 -1.34 7.62
N LEU A 46 9.15 -1.67 6.33
CA LEU A 46 8.34 -2.69 5.67
C LEU A 46 9.19 -3.89 5.29
N ARG A 47 8.60 -5.08 5.38
CA ARG A 47 9.08 -6.30 4.77
C ARG A 47 8.23 -6.58 3.53
N LEU A 48 8.86 -6.69 2.37
CA LEU A 48 8.18 -6.96 1.12
C LEU A 48 8.21 -8.45 0.82
N VAL A 49 7.06 -9.02 0.46
CA VAL A 49 6.85 -10.46 0.36
C VAL A 49 6.42 -10.85 -1.05
N GLY A 50 7.13 -11.83 -1.62
CA GLY A 50 6.88 -12.35 -2.96
C GLY A 50 7.47 -11.49 -4.09
N GLU A 51 7.28 -11.99 -5.31
CA GLU A 51 7.61 -11.28 -6.54
C GLU A 51 6.50 -10.29 -6.93
N PRO A 52 6.84 -9.13 -7.52
CA PRO A 52 5.84 -8.23 -8.10
C PRO A 52 5.00 -8.91 -9.18
N THR A 53 3.69 -8.64 -9.19
CA THR A 53 2.77 -9.12 -10.24
C THR A 53 1.74 -8.06 -10.63
N GLU A 54 1.35 -8.03 -11.90
CA GLU A 54 0.24 -7.18 -12.38
C GLU A 54 -1.13 -7.85 -12.22
N GLU A 55 -1.15 -9.12 -11.78
CA GLU A 55 -2.38 -9.90 -11.64
C GLU A 55 -3.36 -9.18 -10.71
N PHE A 56 -4.56 -8.87 -11.22
CA PHE A 56 -5.59 -8.12 -10.48
C PHE A 56 -5.12 -6.78 -9.89
N THR A 57 -4.16 -6.12 -10.53
CA THR A 57 -3.72 -4.79 -10.08
C THR A 57 -4.88 -3.80 -10.08
N TRP A 58 -4.96 -2.98 -9.03
CA TRP A 58 -5.91 -1.87 -8.95
C TRP A 58 -5.41 -0.61 -9.64
N PHE A 59 -4.12 -0.56 -9.96
CA PHE A 59 -3.47 0.59 -10.58
C PHE A 59 -2.83 0.12 -11.89
N PRO A 60 -3.52 0.31 -13.04
CA PRO A 60 -2.98 -0.08 -14.34
C PRO A 60 -1.60 0.52 -14.59
N GLY A 61 -0.68 -0.28 -15.13
CA GLY A 61 0.73 0.12 -15.32
C GLY A 61 1.63 -0.09 -14.09
N PHE A 62 1.12 -0.75 -13.05
CA PHE A 62 1.89 -1.09 -11.85
C PHE A 62 1.75 -2.56 -11.49
N ALA A 63 2.89 -3.20 -11.25
CA ALA A 63 2.97 -4.49 -10.58
C ALA A 63 2.98 -4.28 -9.07
N TRP A 64 2.34 -5.17 -8.31
CA TRP A 64 2.26 -5.08 -6.87
C TRP A 64 2.90 -6.28 -6.18
N ARG A 65 3.38 -6.05 -4.96
CA ARG A 65 3.74 -7.12 -4.02
C ARG A 65 3.35 -6.77 -2.61
N VAL A 66 3.18 -7.80 -1.79
CA VAL A 66 2.70 -7.64 -0.41
C VAL A 66 3.72 -6.86 0.42
N ALA A 67 3.22 -5.92 1.22
CA ALA A 67 3.98 -5.17 2.20
C ALA A 67 3.46 -5.47 3.62
N GLU A 68 4.35 -5.99 4.44
CA GLU A 68 4.12 -6.26 5.86
C GLU A 68 4.92 -5.31 6.74
N CYS A 69 4.48 -5.12 7.98
CA CYS A 69 5.23 -4.40 8.98
C CYS A 69 6.53 -5.14 9.28
N GLY A 70 7.68 -4.47 9.15
CA GLY A 70 8.98 -5.03 9.53
C GLY A 70 9.12 -5.30 11.03
N GLY A 71 8.30 -4.66 11.87
CA GLY A 71 8.33 -4.84 13.33
C GLY A 71 7.52 -6.04 13.84
N CYS A 72 6.37 -6.35 13.22
CA CYS A 72 5.46 -7.39 13.73
C CYS A 72 4.91 -8.36 12.68
N GLY A 73 5.28 -8.21 11.40
CA GLY A 73 4.78 -9.04 10.30
C GLY A 73 3.32 -8.80 9.90
N GLN A 74 2.62 -7.84 10.52
CA GLN A 74 1.24 -7.53 10.15
C GLN A 74 1.16 -7.08 8.69
N HIS A 75 0.22 -7.63 7.93
CA HIS A 75 -0.05 -7.17 6.56
C HIS A 75 -0.56 -5.72 6.57
N LEU A 76 0.20 -4.81 5.96
CA LEU A 76 -0.11 -3.38 5.92
C LEU A 76 -0.65 -2.93 4.57
N GLY A 77 -0.45 -3.70 3.51
CA GLY A 77 -0.93 -3.41 2.17
C GLY A 77 0.06 -3.90 1.11
N TRP A 78 0.35 -3.03 0.14
CA TRP A 78 1.13 -3.40 -1.05
C TRP A 78 2.07 -2.28 -1.48
N ARG A 79 3.21 -2.68 -2.05
CA ARG A 79 4.06 -1.80 -2.85
C ARG A 79 3.66 -1.95 -4.31
N TYR A 80 3.55 -0.84 -5.02
CA TYR A 80 3.28 -0.76 -6.46
C TYR A 80 4.52 -0.22 -7.17
N ASP A 81 5.12 -1.05 -8.02
CA ASP A 81 6.27 -0.71 -8.85
C ASP A 81 5.79 -0.46 -10.29
N ALA A 82 6.17 0.68 -10.87
CA ALA A 82 5.80 1.02 -12.25
C ALA A 82 6.42 0.01 -13.22
N THR A 83 5.64 -0.48 -14.18
CA THR A 83 6.13 -1.43 -15.20
C THR A 83 6.86 -0.75 -16.35
N GLY A 84 6.75 0.58 -16.44
CA GLY A 84 7.52 1.44 -17.34
C GLY A 84 8.32 2.51 -16.58
N ALA A 85 8.50 3.68 -17.19
CA ALA A 85 9.11 4.81 -16.51
C ALA A 85 8.16 5.38 -15.45
N GLY A 86 8.59 5.38 -14.18
CA GLY A 86 7.79 5.93 -13.09
C GLY A 86 8.37 5.61 -11.72
N ALA A 87 7.89 6.32 -10.70
CA ALA A 87 8.24 6.04 -9.32
C ALA A 87 7.29 4.99 -8.72
N ALA A 88 7.83 4.14 -7.86
CA ALA A 88 7.03 3.25 -7.04
C ALA A 88 6.26 4.04 -5.96
N PHE A 89 5.16 3.46 -5.49
CA PHE A 89 4.40 3.98 -4.35
C PHE A 89 3.83 2.83 -3.51
N TYR A 90 3.11 3.16 -2.44
CA TYR A 90 2.47 2.17 -1.58
C TYR A 90 0.97 2.42 -1.44
N GLY A 91 0.20 1.34 -1.49
CA GLY A 91 -1.20 1.32 -1.08
C GLY A 91 -1.30 0.66 0.29
N LEU A 92 -1.62 1.45 1.32
CA LEU A 92 -1.72 0.97 2.70
C LEU A 92 -3.17 0.78 3.12
N LEU A 93 -3.46 -0.32 3.79
CA LEU A 93 -4.77 -0.60 4.36
C LEU A 93 -5.06 0.39 5.50
N VAL A 94 -6.12 1.18 5.33
CA VAL A 94 -6.55 2.18 6.34
C VAL A 94 -6.81 1.53 7.71
N ALA A 95 -7.28 0.28 7.72
CA ALA A 95 -7.50 -0.47 8.95
C ALA A 95 -6.20 -0.95 9.65
N ALA A 96 -5.10 -1.08 8.90
CA ALA A 96 -3.82 -1.60 9.42
C ALA A 96 -2.85 -0.49 9.85
N VAL A 97 -3.13 0.77 9.49
CA VAL A 97 -2.35 1.94 9.89
C VAL A 97 -3.15 2.90 10.77
N ALA A 98 -2.43 3.75 11.49
CA ALA A 98 -2.98 4.80 12.33
C ALA A 98 -2.14 6.08 12.21
N ARG A 99 -2.78 7.23 12.45
CA ARG A 99 -2.08 8.50 12.70
C ARG A 99 -1.43 8.43 14.07
N GLY A 100 -0.25 9.04 14.20
CA GLY A 100 0.55 9.08 15.42
C GLY A 100 0.86 10.48 15.85
#